data_AF-A0A2E0KNZ7-F1
#
_entry.id   AF-A0A2E0KNZ7-F1
#
_cell.length_a   1.000
_cell.length_b   1.000
_cell.length_c   1.000
_cell.angle_alpha   90.00
_cell.angle_beta   90.00
_cell.angle_gamma   90.00
#
_symmetry.space_group_name_H-M   'P 1'
#
loop_
_entity.id
_entity.type
_entity.pdbx_description
1 polymer ?
#
loop_
_entity_poly.entity_id
_entity_poly.type
_entity_poly.pdbx_seq_one_letter_code
_entity_poly.pdbx_strand_id
1 'polypeptide(L)'
;MRLNSIILFFTILLFSCDDSSEFDVVIVGGGAGGTSAAIQSARNGAKTLLIEETDWLGGMLTSAGVSAIDGNYKLPSGFWGEFKDSLVSHYGSLEALKTGWVSNILFEPKVGNEILKSITQNEKNLKILYSTSTQSVSNHDGNNFNYQIKTSEGTFFSKIIIDGTELGDLLPMLDDDYDVGMDSNEMYDENIAPEIKNDIIQDLTFVMILKNYNEKVKIDKPEGYDASEFYCSTSHKDCPESDKALWSPQQMMNYGKLPNDKIMINWPIYGNDYYSNLIEMSKEKREVVFEKAKNKSLRYLYYIQDELGFDNYSITDDEYETDDNFPLIPYYREARRIKGQVTFSLNYIKNPYDQKYKLY
;
A
#
# COMPACT_ATOMS: atom_id res chain seq x y z
N MET A 1 -82.14 1.95 -8.63
CA MET A 1 -80.87 1.94 -9.37
C MET A 1 -79.73 1.88 -8.36
N ARG A 2 -78.96 0.78 -8.34
CA ARG A 2 -77.84 0.55 -7.42
C ARG A 2 -76.56 1.18 -8.01
N LEU A 3 -75.86 1.99 -7.24
CA LEU A 3 -74.47 2.40 -7.50
C LEU A 3 -73.54 1.27 -7.04
N ASN A 4 -72.72 0.75 -7.94
CA ASN A 4 -71.56 -0.07 -7.61
C ASN A 4 -70.31 0.81 -7.67
N SER A 5 -69.70 1.07 -6.52
CA SER A 5 -68.36 1.65 -6.43
C SER A 5 -67.32 0.54 -6.65
N ILE A 6 -66.52 0.65 -7.70
CA ILE A 6 -65.32 -0.15 -7.90
C ILE A 6 -64.15 0.63 -7.28
N ILE A 7 -63.62 0.13 -6.17
CA ILE A 7 -62.37 0.62 -5.56
C ILE A 7 -61.24 -0.18 -6.19
N LEU A 8 -60.39 0.49 -6.98
CA LEU A 8 -59.17 -0.08 -7.54
C LEU A 8 -58.05 0.12 -6.50
N PHE A 9 -57.60 -0.96 -5.85
CA PHE A 9 -56.43 -0.94 -4.98
C PHE A 9 -55.16 -0.96 -5.84
N PHE A 10 -54.42 0.15 -5.86
CA PHE A 10 -53.09 0.23 -6.48
C PHE A 10 -52.06 -0.22 -5.45
N THR A 11 -51.63 -1.47 -5.52
CA THR A 11 -50.55 -2.00 -4.69
C THR A 11 -49.21 -1.54 -5.28
N ILE A 12 -48.62 -0.50 -4.69
CA ILE A 12 -47.25 -0.10 -5.00
C ILE A 12 -46.32 -1.13 -4.35
N LEU A 13 -45.81 -2.07 -5.14
CA LEU A 13 -44.69 -2.92 -4.76
C LEU A 13 -43.43 -2.04 -4.75
N LEU A 14 -43.09 -1.50 -3.58
CA LEU A 14 -41.76 -0.99 -3.31
C LEU A 14 -40.80 -2.18 -3.32
N PHE A 15 -40.18 -2.46 -4.47
CA PHE A 15 -38.94 -3.22 -4.50
C PHE A 15 -37.89 -2.37 -3.79
N SER A 16 -37.74 -2.57 -2.48
CA SER A 16 -36.50 -2.21 -1.81
C SER A 16 -35.41 -2.99 -2.53
N CYS A 17 -34.47 -2.29 -3.17
CA CYS A 17 -33.20 -2.88 -3.56
C CYS A 17 -32.53 -3.32 -2.26
N ASP A 18 -32.79 -4.56 -1.85
CA ASP A 18 -32.06 -5.20 -0.78
C ASP A 18 -30.70 -5.56 -1.37
N ASP A 19 -29.80 -4.57 -1.35
CA ASP A 19 -28.40 -4.78 -1.72
C ASP A 19 -27.82 -5.66 -0.61
N SER A 20 -27.95 -6.99 -0.77
CA SER A 20 -27.84 -7.90 0.36
C SER A 20 -26.51 -7.70 1.08
N SER A 21 -26.59 -7.54 2.41
CA SER A 21 -25.44 -7.35 3.29
C SER A 21 -24.55 -8.60 3.38
N GLU A 22 -25.01 -9.72 2.84
CA GLU A 22 -24.28 -10.99 2.74
C GLU A 22 -23.42 -11.06 1.47
N PHE A 23 -22.17 -11.44 1.68
CA PHE A 23 -21.15 -11.71 0.67
C PHE A 23 -20.50 -13.08 0.93
N ASP A 24 -19.96 -13.70 -0.11
CA ASP A 24 -19.21 -14.95 0.05
C ASP A 24 -17.80 -14.68 0.60
N VAL A 25 -17.19 -13.57 0.16
CA VAL A 25 -15.87 -13.11 0.56
C VAL A 25 -15.92 -11.60 0.82
N VAL A 26 -15.38 -11.18 1.97
CA VAL A 26 -15.13 -9.77 2.29
C VAL A 26 -13.63 -9.58 2.42
N ILE A 27 -13.09 -8.61 1.70
CA ILE A 27 -11.70 -8.19 1.77
C ILE A 27 -11.69 -6.79 2.41
N VAL A 28 -10.86 -6.59 3.42
CA VAL A 28 -10.65 -5.27 4.02
C VAL A 28 -9.24 -4.81 3.69
N GLY A 29 -9.12 -3.68 3.01
CA GLY A 29 -7.88 -3.14 2.47
C GLY A 29 -7.72 -3.45 0.98
N GLY A 30 -7.66 -2.39 0.18
CA GLY A 30 -7.42 -2.32 -1.25
C GLY A 30 -5.93 -2.24 -1.59
N GLY A 31 -5.06 -2.76 -0.73
CA GLY A 31 -3.64 -2.94 -1.04
C GLY A 31 -3.41 -3.84 -2.25
N ALA A 32 -2.16 -4.01 -2.69
CA ALA A 32 -1.85 -4.85 -3.84
C ALA A 32 -2.37 -6.29 -3.68
N GLY A 33 -2.18 -6.87 -2.50
CA GLY A 33 -2.69 -8.20 -2.15
C GLY A 33 -4.22 -8.25 -2.07
N GLY A 34 -4.85 -7.29 -1.38
CA GLY A 34 -6.30 -7.22 -1.21
C GLY A 34 -7.04 -6.99 -2.53
N THR A 35 -6.55 -6.10 -3.39
CA THR A 35 -7.10 -5.86 -4.74
C THR A 35 -6.99 -7.12 -5.60
N SER A 36 -5.82 -7.79 -5.60
CA SER A 36 -5.63 -9.05 -6.33
C SER A 36 -6.59 -10.14 -5.83
N ALA A 37 -6.74 -10.29 -4.51
CA ALA A 37 -7.66 -11.24 -3.90
C ALA A 37 -9.12 -10.95 -4.28
N ALA A 38 -9.54 -9.69 -4.24
CA ALA A 38 -10.89 -9.28 -4.61
C ALA A 38 -11.23 -9.59 -6.07
N ILE A 39 -10.32 -9.28 -7.00
CA ILE A 39 -10.46 -9.60 -8.42
C ILE A 39 -10.56 -11.11 -8.62
N GLN A 40 -9.64 -11.87 -8.02
CA GLN A 40 -9.61 -13.32 -8.20
C GLN A 40 -10.82 -14.01 -7.57
N SER A 41 -11.29 -13.59 -6.40
CA SER A 41 -12.52 -14.12 -5.80
C SER A 41 -13.74 -13.86 -6.69
N ALA A 42 -13.89 -12.64 -7.20
CA ALA A 42 -14.99 -12.28 -8.09
C ALA A 42 -14.98 -13.07 -9.40
N ARG A 43 -13.81 -13.25 -10.02
CA ARG A 43 -13.62 -14.06 -11.24
C ARG A 43 -13.94 -15.53 -11.05
N ASN A 44 -13.70 -16.05 -9.84
CA ASN A 44 -14.08 -17.42 -9.47
C ASN A 44 -15.57 -17.56 -9.10
N GLY A 45 -16.37 -16.50 -9.25
CA GLY A 45 -17.82 -16.55 -9.08
C GLY A 45 -18.32 -16.19 -7.68
N ALA A 46 -17.43 -15.87 -6.74
CA ALA A 46 -17.83 -15.48 -5.39
C ALA A 46 -18.41 -14.06 -5.39
N LYS A 47 -19.55 -13.86 -4.72
CA LYS A 47 -20.05 -12.51 -4.44
C LYS A 47 -19.09 -11.83 -3.48
N THR A 48 -18.34 -10.86 -3.97
CA THR A 48 -17.15 -10.32 -3.30
C THR A 48 -17.37 -8.85 -2.93
N LEU A 49 -17.02 -8.50 -1.70
CA LEU A 49 -16.94 -7.12 -1.22
C LEU A 49 -15.49 -6.76 -0.92
N LEU A 50 -15.00 -5.65 -1.48
CA LEU A 50 -13.76 -5.00 -1.08
C LEU A 50 -14.08 -3.70 -0.35
N ILE A 51 -13.54 -3.52 0.85
CA ILE A 51 -13.64 -2.29 1.64
C ILE A 51 -12.26 -1.62 1.62
N GLU A 52 -12.18 -0.39 1.14
CA GLU A 52 -10.93 0.37 1.04
C GLU A 52 -11.07 1.73 1.72
N GLU A 53 -10.11 2.06 2.59
CA GLU A 53 -10.16 3.28 3.41
C GLU A 53 -9.90 4.54 2.58
N THR A 54 -9.11 4.43 1.52
CA THR A 54 -8.87 5.51 0.55
C THR A 54 -9.81 5.39 -0.65
N ASP A 55 -9.65 6.29 -1.62
CA ASP A 55 -10.28 6.16 -2.92
C ASP A 55 -9.37 5.48 -3.96
N TRP A 56 -8.18 4.99 -3.57
CA TRP A 56 -7.20 4.37 -4.46
C TRP A 56 -7.03 2.86 -4.19
N LEU A 57 -6.79 2.10 -5.26
CA LEU A 57 -6.43 0.69 -5.20
C LEU A 57 -4.94 0.51 -5.48
N GLY A 58 -4.33 -0.52 -4.89
CA GLY A 58 -2.94 -0.93 -5.11
C GLY A 58 -2.02 -0.70 -3.92
N GLY A 59 -2.46 0.02 -2.90
CA GLY A 59 -1.74 0.16 -1.64
C GLY A 59 -0.37 0.80 -1.80
N MET A 60 0.67 0.10 -1.32
CA MET A 60 2.05 0.56 -1.44
C MET A 60 2.46 0.97 -2.86
N LEU A 61 1.94 0.29 -3.89
CA LEU A 61 2.29 0.53 -5.30
C LEU A 61 1.76 1.86 -5.84
N THR A 62 0.68 2.37 -5.24
CA THR A 62 -0.12 3.48 -5.79
C THR A 62 -0.38 4.51 -4.69
N SER A 63 -1.22 4.18 -3.71
CA SER A 63 -1.61 5.03 -2.58
C SER A 63 -0.42 5.48 -1.73
N ALA A 64 0.66 4.70 -1.66
CA ALA A 64 1.91 5.10 -0.99
C ALA A 64 3.03 5.59 -1.90
N GLY A 65 2.86 5.45 -3.22
CA GLY A 65 3.80 5.96 -4.22
C GLY A 65 5.03 5.10 -4.50
N VAL A 66 5.15 3.89 -3.95
CA VAL A 66 6.25 2.94 -4.26
C VAL A 66 5.97 2.22 -5.57
N SER A 67 5.94 3.01 -6.64
CA SER A 67 5.58 2.60 -8.00
C SER A 67 6.75 2.00 -8.79
N ALA A 68 7.74 1.48 -8.06
CA ALA A 68 8.85 0.71 -8.60
C ALA A 68 8.76 -0.72 -8.05
N ILE A 69 8.38 -1.66 -8.90
CA ILE A 69 8.04 -3.00 -8.41
C ILE A 69 9.29 -3.89 -8.33
N ASP A 70 9.59 -4.32 -7.11
CA ASP A 70 10.59 -5.35 -6.86
C ASP A 70 10.05 -6.72 -7.25
N GLY A 71 10.90 -7.54 -7.89
CA GLY A 71 10.54 -8.91 -8.16
C GLY A 71 11.28 -9.55 -9.32
N ASN A 72 10.89 -10.79 -9.59
CA ASN A 72 11.44 -11.54 -10.70
C ASN A 72 10.75 -11.15 -12.01
N TYR A 73 11.42 -10.32 -12.82
CA TYR A 73 10.93 -9.89 -14.14
C TYR A 73 10.66 -11.04 -15.13
N LYS A 74 11.12 -12.25 -14.82
CA LYS A 74 10.87 -13.46 -15.63
C LYS A 74 9.60 -14.22 -15.23
N LEU A 75 8.79 -13.70 -14.29
CA LEU A 75 7.51 -14.31 -13.88
C LEU A 75 6.30 -13.42 -14.21
N PRO A 76 5.98 -13.19 -15.50
CA PRO A 76 4.85 -12.36 -15.90
C PRO A 76 3.55 -13.18 -15.97
N SER A 77 3.10 -13.74 -14.85
CA SER A 77 1.92 -14.61 -14.82
C SER A 77 0.84 -14.12 -13.85
N GLY A 78 -0.34 -14.73 -13.97
CA GLY A 78 -1.50 -14.41 -13.15
C GLY A 78 -1.91 -12.93 -13.27
N PHE A 79 -2.48 -12.41 -12.19
CA PHE A 79 -2.94 -11.02 -12.14
C PHE A 79 -1.79 -10.00 -12.33
N TRP A 80 -0.59 -10.32 -11.83
CA TRP A 80 0.59 -9.48 -12.06
C TRP A 80 0.92 -9.32 -13.55
N GLY A 81 0.84 -10.41 -14.33
CA GLY A 81 1.01 -10.37 -15.78
C GLY A 81 0.02 -9.43 -16.46
N GLU A 82 -1.27 -9.53 -16.11
CA GLU A 82 -2.34 -8.68 -16.64
C GLU A 82 -2.15 -7.19 -16.30
N PHE A 83 -1.81 -6.88 -15.04
CA PHE A 83 -1.54 -5.51 -14.62
C PHE A 83 -0.33 -4.93 -15.37
N LYS A 84 0.75 -5.71 -15.50
CA LYS A 84 1.94 -5.32 -16.26
C LYS A 84 1.63 -5.13 -17.74
N ASP A 85 0.81 -5.99 -18.36
CA ASP A 85 0.43 -5.85 -19.76
C ASP A 85 -0.46 -4.61 -19.98
N SER A 86 -1.27 -4.24 -18.99
CA SER A 86 -2.03 -2.98 -18.99
C SER A 86 -1.10 -1.76 -18.90
N LEU A 87 -0.06 -1.81 -18.06
CA LEU A 87 1.00 -0.79 -18.04
C LEU A 87 1.69 -0.69 -19.41
N VAL A 88 2.11 -1.82 -19.99
CA VAL A 88 2.73 -1.83 -21.33
C VAL A 88 1.78 -1.26 -22.39
N SER A 89 0.48 -1.52 -22.28
CA SER A 89 -0.53 -0.95 -23.19
C SER A 89 -0.66 0.57 -23.02
N HIS A 90 -0.56 1.08 -21.80
CA HIS A 90 -0.59 2.52 -21.50
C HIS A 90 0.68 3.24 -21.99
N TYR A 91 1.87 2.73 -21.65
CA TYR A 91 3.16 3.36 -21.96
C TYR A 91 3.74 2.94 -23.33
N GLY A 92 3.08 2.01 -24.02
CA GLY A 92 3.40 1.56 -25.38
C GLY A 92 4.47 0.47 -25.49
N SER A 93 5.30 0.24 -24.46
CA SER A 93 6.30 -0.84 -24.48
C SER A 93 6.81 -1.21 -23.09
N LEU A 94 7.45 -2.37 -22.98
CA LEU A 94 8.16 -2.78 -21.76
C LEU A 94 9.39 -1.89 -21.47
N GLU A 95 10.08 -1.40 -22.52
CA GLU A 95 11.24 -0.52 -22.33
C GLU A 95 10.84 0.84 -21.77
N ALA A 96 9.62 1.32 -22.06
CA ALA A 96 9.10 2.56 -21.50
C ALA A 96 8.88 2.49 -19.97
N LEU A 97 8.84 1.29 -19.38
CA LEU A 97 8.73 1.07 -17.93
C LEU A 97 10.10 0.99 -17.23
N LYS A 98 11.21 0.96 -17.97
CA LYS A 98 12.58 0.83 -17.44
C LYS A 98 13.27 2.19 -17.33
N THR A 99 12.68 3.07 -16.54
CA THR A 99 13.10 4.48 -16.47
C THR A 99 14.15 4.75 -15.39
N GLY A 100 14.13 4.00 -14.28
CA GLY A 100 15.09 4.06 -13.18
C GLY A 100 15.90 2.77 -13.04
N TRP A 101 16.88 2.74 -12.13
CA TRP A 101 17.75 1.57 -11.94
C TRP A 101 17.33 0.64 -10.79
N VAL A 102 16.38 1.06 -9.94
CA VAL A 102 15.87 0.19 -8.86
C VAL A 102 15.06 -0.99 -9.39
N SER A 103 14.33 -0.79 -10.49
CA SER A 103 13.39 -1.76 -11.03
C SER A 103 13.39 -1.76 -12.56
N ASN A 104 12.84 -2.81 -13.19
CA ASN A 104 12.51 -2.80 -14.61
C ASN A 104 11.03 -2.47 -14.87
N ILE A 105 10.22 -2.25 -13.83
CA ILE A 105 8.81 -1.87 -13.95
C ILE A 105 8.57 -0.67 -13.03
N LEU A 106 8.65 0.52 -13.62
CA LEU A 106 8.34 1.80 -13.00
C LEU A 106 7.20 2.47 -13.75
N PHE A 107 6.30 3.10 -13.02
CA PHE A 107 5.12 3.77 -13.56
C PHE A 107 4.68 4.90 -12.64
N GLU A 108 3.85 5.81 -13.14
CA GLU A 108 3.23 6.84 -12.30
C GLU A 108 2.16 6.23 -11.38
N PRO A 109 2.19 6.45 -10.05
CA PRO A 109 1.24 5.88 -9.09
C PRO A 109 -0.23 6.04 -9.50
N LYS A 110 -0.60 7.22 -10.02
CA LYS A 110 -1.95 7.50 -10.51
C LYS A 110 -2.39 6.56 -11.62
N VAL A 111 -1.51 6.30 -12.59
CA VAL A 111 -1.77 5.37 -13.70
C VAL A 111 -1.96 3.95 -13.19
N GLY A 112 -1.17 3.53 -12.19
CA GLY A 112 -1.35 2.23 -11.53
C GLY A 112 -2.75 2.09 -10.91
N ASN A 113 -3.19 3.10 -10.16
CA ASN A 113 -4.53 3.14 -9.58
C ASN A 113 -5.64 3.12 -10.65
N GLU A 114 -5.51 3.92 -11.71
CA GLU A 114 -6.46 3.98 -12.82
C GLU A 114 -6.62 2.62 -13.52
N ILE A 115 -5.51 1.90 -13.75
CA ILE A 115 -5.53 0.55 -14.31
C ILE A 115 -6.26 -0.41 -13.37
N LEU A 116 -5.94 -0.40 -12.07
CA LEU A 116 -6.60 -1.28 -11.10
C LEU A 116 -8.11 -1.01 -11.01
N LYS A 117 -8.51 0.27 -11.00
CA LYS A 117 -9.92 0.68 -11.08
C LYS A 117 -10.57 0.20 -12.38
N SER A 118 -9.89 0.34 -13.52
CA SER A 118 -10.42 -0.14 -14.80
C SER A 118 -10.60 -1.66 -14.83
N ILE A 119 -9.67 -2.44 -14.25
CA ILE A 119 -9.80 -3.90 -14.20
C ILE A 119 -10.97 -4.28 -13.28
N THR A 120 -11.01 -3.74 -12.06
CA THR A 120 -12.05 -4.06 -11.08
C THR A 120 -13.45 -3.68 -11.53
N GLN A 121 -13.63 -2.59 -12.28
CA GLN A 121 -14.92 -2.20 -12.86
C GLN A 121 -15.52 -3.24 -13.82
N ASN A 122 -14.69 -4.10 -14.40
CA ASN A 122 -15.15 -5.18 -15.28
C ASN A 122 -15.59 -6.45 -14.52
N GLU A 123 -15.33 -6.50 -13.20
CA GLU A 123 -15.62 -7.66 -12.36
C GLU A 123 -17.05 -7.61 -11.81
N LYS A 124 -17.98 -8.29 -12.49
CA LYS A 124 -19.43 -8.23 -12.18
C LYS A 124 -19.81 -8.69 -10.76
N ASN A 125 -19.02 -9.56 -10.15
CA ASN A 125 -19.27 -10.09 -8.82
C ASN A 125 -18.55 -9.30 -7.72
N LEU A 126 -17.87 -8.20 -8.07
CA LEU A 126 -17.11 -7.38 -7.14
C LEU A 126 -17.86 -6.08 -6.84
N LYS A 127 -18.18 -5.87 -5.56
CA LYS A 127 -18.56 -4.56 -5.03
C LYS A 127 -17.37 -3.96 -4.30
N ILE A 128 -17.11 -2.67 -4.52
CA ILE A 128 -16.06 -1.93 -3.81
C ILE A 128 -16.71 -0.78 -3.05
N LEU A 129 -16.35 -0.64 -1.78
CA LEU A 129 -16.65 0.51 -0.94
C LEU A 129 -15.36 1.30 -0.73
N TYR A 130 -15.22 2.40 -1.45
CA TYR A 130 -14.12 3.35 -1.28
C TYR A 130 -14.39 4.29 -0.11
N SER A 131 -13.35 4.96 0.39
CA SER A 131 -13.44 5.94 1.48
C SER A 131 -14.17 5.39 2.71
N THR A 132 -14.05 4.08 2.95
CA THR A 132 -14.87 3.36 3.93
C THR A 132 -13.97 2.74 4.98
N SER A 133 -14.16 3.16 6.24
CA SER A 133 -13.39 2.65 7.38
C SER A 133 -14.05 1.44 8.00
N THR A 134 -13.25 0.41 8.31
CA THR A 134 -13.72 -0.73 9.11
C THR A 134 -13.59 -0.39 10.59
N GLN A 135 -14.69 -0.53 11.33
CA GLN A 135 -14.79 -0.16 12.74
C GLN A 135 -14.60 -1.36 13.66
N SER A 136 -15.12 -2.53 13.26
CA SER A 136 -14.97 -3.77 14.01
C SER A 136 -15.24 -4.98 13.13
N VAL A 137 -14.56 -6.08 13.42
CA VAL A 137 -14.86 -7.40 12.89
C VAL A 137 -15.12 -8.34 14.06
N SER A 138 -16.16 -9.14 13.97
CA SER A 138 -16.47 -10.15 15.01
C SER A 138 -16.98 -11.42 14.37
N ASN A 139 -16.62 -12.57 14.95
CA ASN A 139 -17.25 -13.84 14.60
C ASN A 139 -18.63 -13.94 15.27
N HIS A 140 -19.68 -14.29 14.53
CA HIS A 140 -21.03 -14.44 15.06
C HIS A 140 -21.31 -15.90 15.38
N ASP A 141 -21.30 -16.27 16.66
CA ASP A 141 -21.45 -17.67 17.11
C ASP A 141 -22.82 -18.28 16.78
N GLY A 142 -22.81 -19.55 16.31
CA GLY A 142 -24.00 -20.40 16.22
C GLY A 142 -23.95 -21.50 15.15
N ASN A 143 -23.23 -21.30 14.04
CA ASN A 143 -22.96 -22.31 13.01
C ASN A 143 -21.92 -21.75 12.01
N ASN A 144 -20.80 -22.45 11.83
CA ASN A 144 -19.81 -22.31 10.74
C ASN A 144 -19.60 -20.90 10.15
N PHE A 145 -18.52 -20.23 10.59
CA PHE A 145 -17.86 -19.12 9.87
C PHE A 145 -18.83 -18.07 9.30
N ASN A 146 -19.37 -17.18 10.14
CA ASN A 146 -20.08 -15.99 9.68
C ASN A 146 -19.49 -14.77 10.39
N TYR A 147 -18.53 -14.12 9.75
CA TYR A 147 -17.96 -12.85 10.18
C TYR A 147 -18.98 -11.73 9.99
N GLN A 148 -19.09 -10.85 10.98
CA GLN A 148 -19.77 -9.56 10.88
C GLN A 148 -18.71 -8.46 10.79
N ILE A 149 -18.80 -7.63 9.75
CA ILE A 149 -17.90 -6.51 9.48
C ILE A 149 -18.73 -5.23 9.58
N LYS A 150 -18.42 -4.37 10.56
CA LYS A 150 -19.05 -3.05 10.70
C LYS A 150 -18.14 -1.99 10.09
N THR A 151 -18.71 -1.13 9.26
CA THR A 151 -18.00 -0.03 8.61
C THR A 151 -18.77 1.28 8.79
N SER A 152 -18.18 2.37 8.31
CA SER A 152 -18.87 3.67 8.20
C SER A 152 -20.09 3.64 7.27
N GLU A 153 -20.17 2.69 6.33
CA GLU A 153 -21.23 2.59 5.31
C GLU A 153 -22.29 1.52 5.63
N GLY A 154 -22.08 0.68 6.65
CA GLY A 154 -23.05 -0.34 7.03
C GLY A 154 -22.46 -1.53 7.77
N THR A 155 -23.25 -2.61 7.83
CA THR A 155 -22.83 -3.88 8.40
C THR A 155 -22.96 -4.97 7.35
N PHE A 156 -21.89 -5.73 7.16
CA PHE A 156 -21.78 -6.78 6.17
C PHE A 156 -21.46 -8.12 6.84
N PHE A 157 -21.80 -9.20 6.15
CA PHE A 157 -21.61 -10.55 6.63
C PHE A 157 -20.89 -11.40 5.58
N SER A 158 -19.98 -12.25 6.03
CA SER A 158 -19.23 -13.13 5.14
C SER A 158 -18.78 -14.41 5.80
N LYS A 159 -18.61 -15.46 4.99
CA LYS A 159 -17.99 -16.71 5.45
C LYS A 159 -16.48 -16.65 5.48
N ILE A 160 -15.92 -15.85 4.59
CA ILE A 160 -14.47 -15.71 4.42
C ILE A 160 -14.14 -14.23 4.53
N ILE A 161 -13.17 -13.92 5.39
CA ILE A 161 -12.57 -12.60 5.46
C ILE A 161 -11.11 -12.69 5.03
N ILE A 162 -10.66 -11.71 4.26
CA ILE A 162 -9.26 -11.53 3.89
C ILE A 162 -8.82 -10.18 4.44
N ASP A 163 -7.82 -10.19 5.32
CA ASP A 163 -7.12 -8.97 5.72
C ASP A 163 -6.13 -8.60 4.61
N GLY A 164 -6.46 -7.55 3.88
CA GLY A 164 -5.64 -6.92 2.86
C GLY A 164 -5.20 -5.50 3.25
N THR A 165 -5.28 -5.13 4.53
CA THR A 165 -4.77 -3.84 5.00
C THR A 165 -3.24 -3.87 5.06
N GLU A 166 -2.62 -2.69 5.01
CA GLU A 166 -1.17 -2.59 4.98
C GLU A 166 -0.50 -3.03 6.31
N LEU A 167 -1.24 -3.02 7.42
CA LEU A 167 -0.71 -3.25 8.77
C LEU A 167 -1.31 -4.49 9.48
N GLY A 168 -2.19 -5.24 8.81
CA GLY A 168 -2.88 -6.39 9.42
C GLY A 168 -3.86 -5.95 10.52
N ASP A 169 -4.67 -4.94 10.24
CA ASP A 169 -5.49 -4.26 11.25
C ASP A 169 -6.70 -5.09 11.71
N LEU A 170 -7.06 -6.18 11.02
CA LEU A 170 -8.16 -7.03 11.46
C LEU A 170 -7.77 -7.95 12.61
N LEU A 171 -6.48 -8.30 12.73
CA LEU A 171 -5.98 -9.19 13.78
C LEU A 171 -6.34 -8.69 15.20
N PRO A 172 -6.03 -7.44 15.58
CA PRO A 172 -6.46 -6.92 16.88
C PRO A 172 -7.98 -6.74 17.01
N MET A 173 -8.72 -6.54 15.91
CA MET A 173 -10.19 -6.46 15.97
C MET A 173 -10.84 -7.81 16.28
N LEU A 174 -10.21 -8.90 15.81
CA LEU A 174 -10.66 -10.27 16.01
C LEU A 174 -10.18 -10.90 17.33
N ASP A 175 -9.32 -10.20 18.08
CA ASP A 175 -8.62 -10.74 19.27
C ASP A 175 -7.78 -11.99 18.92
N ASP A 176 -7.21 -12.02 17.70
CA ASP A 176 -6.34 -13.10 17.22
C ASP A 176 -4.88 -12.83 17.58
N ASP A 177 -4.11 -13.89 17.81
CA ASP A 177 -2.68 -13.80 18.11
C ASP A 177 -1.85 -13.38 16.88
N TYR A 178 -0.93 -12.43 17.10
CA TYR A 178 0.02 -11.98 16.08
C TYR A 178 1.39 -11.63 16.67
N ASP A 179 2.38 -11.45 15.79
CA ASP A 179 3.72 -10.94 16.12
C ASP A 179 4.02 -9.64 15.35
N VAL A 180 4.93 -8.84 15.90
CA VAL A 180 5.44 -7.57 15.35
C VAL A 180 6.94 -7.51 15.64
N GLY A 181 7.71 -6.84 14.77
CA GLY A 181 9.13 -6.58 14.93
C GLY A 181 10.00 -7.76 14.44
N MET A 182 11.24 -7.82 14.88
CA MET A 182 12.14 -8.91 14.47
C MET A 182 11.91 -10.18 15.28
N ASP A 183 11.77 -11.31 14.57
CA ASP A 183 11.71 -12.64 15.16
C ASP A 183 13.08 -13.01 15.76
N SER A 184 13.12 -13.93 16.74
CA SER A 184 14.40 -14.45 17.25
C SER A 184 14.90 -15.62 16.41
N ASN A 185 16.22 -15.87 16.47
CA ASN A 185 16.83 -17.04 15.85
C ASN A 185 16.20 -18.36 16.32
N GLU A 186 15.79 -18.47 17.60
CA GLU A 186 15.14 -19.65 18.17
C GLU A 186 13.75 -19.94 17.56
N MET A 187 13.04 -18.92 17.07
CA MET A 187 11.69 -19.12 16.53
C MET A 187 11.70 -19.95 15.25
N TYR A 188 12.68 -19.71 14.37
CA TYR A 188 12.70 -20.28 13.02
C TYR A 188 14.02 -20.94 12.62
N ASP A 189 15.00 -21.03 13.50
CA ASP A 189 16.37 -21.53 13.23
C ASP A 189 17.05 -20.71 12.12
N GLU A 190 17.03 -19.38 12.29
CA GLU A 190 17.57 -18.42 11.34
C GLU A 190 18.75 -17.67 11.95
N ASN A 191 19.97 -18.05 11.59
CA ASN A 191 21.21 -17.45 12.14
C ASN A 191 21.37 -15.95 11.91
N ILE A 192 20.63 -15.37 10.96
CA ILE A 192 20.66 -13.93 10.68
C ILE A 192 19.73 -13.13 11.59
N ALA A 193 18.79 -13.79 12.26
CA ALA A 193 17.86 -13.15 13.18
C ALA A 193 18.54 -12.84 14.52
N PRO A 194 18.08 -11.82 15.26
CA PRO A 194 18.61 -11.52 16.59
C PRO A 194 18.38 -12.68 17.58
N GLU A 195 19.19 -12.75 18.64
CA GLU A 195 19.00 -13.74 19.71
C GLU A 195 17.68 -13.55 20.46
N ILE A 196 17.29 -12.29 20.67
CA ILE A 196 16.08 -11.91 21.40
C ILE A 196 15.14 -11.19 20.43
N LYS A 197 13.89 -11.66 20.37
CA LYS A 197 12.84 -10.98 19.60
C LYS A 197 12.58 -9.59 20.15
N ASN A 198 12.15 -8.67 19.29
CA ASN A 198 11.82 -7.31 19.69
C ASN A 198 10.63 -6.79 18.88
N ASP A 199 10.13 -5.61 19.22
CA ASP A 199 9.02 -4.93 18.57
C ASP A 199 9.49 -3.82 17.60
N ILE A 200 10.79 -3.76 17.29
CA ILE A 200 11.34 -2.72 16.40
C ILE A 200 10.90 -3.03 14.99
N ILE A 201 10.15 -2.10 14.41
CA ILE A 201 9.72 -2.17 13.01
C ILE A 201 10.58 -1.30 12.12
N GLN A 202 10.62 -1.64 10.84
CA GLN A 202 11.32 -0.83 9.84
C GLN A 202 10.68 0.56 9.65
N ASP A 203 11.52 1.52 9.28
CA ASP A 203 11.12 2.90 9.03
C ASP A 203 9.99 3.00 8.00
N LEU A 204 9.10 3.97 8.20
CA LEU A 204 8.10 4.35 7.21
C LEU A 204 8.66 5.44 6.29
N THR A 205 8.05 5.64 5.12
CA THR A 205 8.44 6.74 4.23
C THR A 205 7.21 7.41 3.62
N PHE A 206 7.12 8.73 3.74
CA PHE A 206 6.25 9.48 2.84
C PHE A 206 7.01 9.72 1.54
N VAL A 207 6.67 8.92 0.54
CA VAL A 207 7.30 8.99 -0.78
C VAL A 207 6.93 10.32 -1.42
N MET A 208 7.89 10.99 -2.06
CA MET A 208 7.61 12.16 -2.89
C MET A 208 7.72 11.77 -4.34
N ILE A 209 6.73 12.15 -5.17
CA ILE A 209 6.88 12.11 -6.62
C ILE A 209 7.27 13.50 -7.07
N LEU A 210 8.53 13.64 -7.50
CA LEU A 210 9.06 14.90 -7.98
C LEU A 210 8.92 14.99 -9.50
N LYS A 211 8.69 16.19 -10.02
CA LYS A 211 8.66 16.50 -11.45
C LYS A 211 9.71 17.55 -11.78
N ASN A 212 10.36 17.40 -12.93
CA ASN A 212 11.21 18.47 -13.46
C ASN A 212 10.35 19.56 -14.11
N TYR A 213 10.33 20.75 -13.52
CA TYR A 213 9.58 21.89 -14.07
C TYR A 213 10.38 22.68 -15.12
N ASN A 214 11.65 22.35 -15.34
CA ASN A 214 12.59 23.05 -16.22
C ASN A 214 12.80 24.53 -15.87
N GLU A 215 12.41 24.92 -14.66
CA GLU A 215 12.61 26.24 -14.07
C GLU A 215 12.82 26.09 -12.56
N LYS A 216 13.31 27.15 -11.89
CA LYS A 216 13.58 27.11 -10.46
C LYS A 216 12.28 27.07 -9.66
N VAL A 217 12.02 25.96 -8.98
CA VAL A 217 10.82 25.68 -8.17
C VAL A 217 11.18 25.28 -6.73
N LYS A 218 12.29 25.81 -6.24
CA LYS A 218 12.78 25.57 -4.87
C LYS A 218 11.73 25.97 -3.84
N ILE A 219 11.47 25.10 -2.86
CA ILE A 219 10.54 25.37 -1.77
C ILE A 219 11.18 26.30 -0.73
N ASP A 220 10.34 26.95 0.08
CA ASP A 220 10.80 27.68 1.26
C ASP A 220 11.48 26.73 2.25
N LYS A 221 12.48 27.24 2.98
CA LYS A 221 13.25 26.47 3.96
C LYS A 221 12.31 25.90 5.03
N PRO A 222 12.15 24.56 5.15
CA PRO A 222 11.24 23.99 6.13
C PRO A 222 11.74 24.16 7.57
N GLU A 223 10.81 24.13 8.52
CA GLU A 223 11.12 24.23 9.95
C GLU A 223 12.02 23.06 10.39
N GLY A 224 13.05 23.36 11.17
CA GLY A 224 13.99 22.36 11.68
C GLY A 224 14.95 21.80 10.62
N TYR A 225 15.11 22.45 9.47
CA TYR A 225 16.10 22.06 8.46
C TYR A 225 17.54 22.22 8.98
N ASP A 226 18.27 21.11 8.91
CA ASP A 226 19.72 21.01 9.11
C ASP A 226 20.28 20.09 8.01
N ALA A 227 21.17 20.63 7.15
CA ALA A 227 21.74 19.88 6.03
C ALA A 227 22.55 18.66 6.50
N SER A 228 23.11 18.71 7.71
CA SER A 228 23.94 17.62 8.24
C SER A 228 23.18 16.32 8.48
N GLU A 229 21.85 16.38 8.60
CA GLU A 229 20.98 15.21 8.64
C GLU A 229 21.11 14.34 7.37
N PHE A 230 21.39 14.97 6.23
CA PHE A 230 21.33 14.35 4.91
C PHE A 230 22.69 14.23 4.21
N TYR A 231 23.80 14.63 4.85
CA TYR A 231 25.13 14.56 4.21
C TYR A 231 25.47 13.15 3.73
N CYS A 232 25.06 12.11 4.47
CA CYS A 232 25.33 10.74 4.06
C CYS A 232 24.33 10.17 3.05
N SER A 233 23.35 10.95 2.59
CA SER A 233 22.36 10.47 1.62
C SER A 233 22.96 10.14 0.25
N THR A 234 24.04 10.82 -0.10
CA THR A 234 24.77 10.65 -1.35
C THR A 234 26.26 10.78 -1.06
N SER A 235 27.11 10.46 -2.03
CA SER A 235 28.56 10.65 -1.93
C SER A 235 28.85 12.13 -1.64
N HIS A 236 29.15 12.45 -0.38
CA HIS A 236 29.36 13.80 0.10
C HIS A 236 30.62 13.86 0.97
N LYS A 237 31.38 14.95 0.82
CA LYS A 237 32.66 15.14 1.53
C LYS A 237 32.49 15.22 3.06
N ASP A 238 31.34 15.72 3.51
CA ASP A 238 31.04 15.94 4.93
C ASP A 238 30.22 14.78 5.53
N CYS A 239 30.05 13.67 4.81
CA CYS A 239 29.41 12.47 5.35
C CYS A 239 30.35 11.77 6.35
N PRO A 240 29.97 11.65 7.65
CA PRO A 240 30.79 10.94 8.64
C PRO A 240 30.95 9.44 8.35
N GLU A 241 30.01 8.84 7.62
CA GLU A 241 29.97 7.39 7.29
C GLU A 241 30.12 7.18 5.77
N SER A 242 31.16 7.79 5.19
CA SER A 242 31.35 7.86 3.73
C SER A 242 31.41 6.49 3.02
N ASP A 243 31.75 5.42 3.75
CA ASP A 243 31.73 4.03 3.27
C ASP A 243 30.31 3.51 3.00
N LYS A 244 29.29 4.10 3.62
CA LYS A 244 27.86 3.79 3.38
C LYS A 244 27.22 4.69 2.33
N ALA A 245 27.81 5.85 2.05
CA ALA A 245 27.32 6.83 1.07
C ALA A 245 27.84 6.54 -0.35
N LEU A 246 27.34 5.44 -0.94
CA LEU A 246 27.91 4.86 -2.16
C LEU A 246 27.50 5.55 -3.47
N TRP A 247 26.39 6.29 -3.50
CA TRP A 247 25.78 6.80 -4.72
C TRP A 247 25.95 8.31 -4.87
N SER A 248 26.31 8.76 -6.08
CA SER A 248 26.30 10.19 -6.40
C SER A 248 24.89 10.78 -6.36
N PRO A 249 24.75 12.11 -6.21
CA PRO A 249 23.46 12.79 -6.29
C PRO A 249 22.67 12.44 -7.56
N GLN A 250 23.35 12.34 -8.71
CA GLN A 250 22.69 11.95 -9.96
C GLN A 250 22.19 10.50 -9.94
N GLN A 251 22.94 9.58 -9.33
CA GLN A 251 22.50 8.19 -9.19
C GLN A 251 21.28 8.09 -8.29
N MET A 252 21.25 8.82 -7.17
CA MET A 252 20.06 8.92 -6.33
C MET A 252 18.84 9.45 -7.11
N MET A 253 19.00 10.54 -7.87
CA MET A 253 17.91 11.06 -8.71
C MET A 253 17.46 10.09 -9.80
N ASN A 254 18.34 9.20 -10.27
CA ASN A 254 18.00 8.17 -11.26
C ASN A 254 17.47 6.86 -10.63
N TYR A 255 17.41 6.75 -9.30
CA TYR A 255 17.01 5.52 -8.60
C TYR A 255 15.62 5.06 -8.98
N GLY A 256 14.62 5.87 -8.63
CA GLY A 256 13.20 5.67 -8.92
C GLY A 256 12.70 6.59 -10.01
N LYS A 257 13.48 6.84 -11.07
CA LYS A 257 12.99 7.67 -12.19
C LYS A 257 11.76 7.00 -12.80
N LEU A 258 10.67 7.76 -12.95
CA LEU A 258 9.40 7.32 -13.50
C LEU A 258 9.25 7.85 -14.96
N PRO A 259 8.23 7.38 -15.70
CA PRO A 259 7.84 8.02 -16.96
C PRO A 259 7.51 9.52 -16.79
N ASN A 260 7.45 10.24 -17.92
CA ASN A 260 7.10 11.67 -17.98
C ASN A 260 7.98 12.60 -17.12
N ASP A 261 9.29 12.29 -17.04
CA ASP A 261 10.31 13.05 -16.30
C ASP A 261 9.97 13.29 -14.82
N LYS A 262 9.28 12.32 -14.22
CA LYS A 262 9.04 12.23 -12.79
C LYS A 262 10.07 11.35 -12.09
N ILE A 263 10.20 11.50 -10.78
CA ILE A 263 11.13 10.73 -9.94
C ILE A 263 10.44 10.39 -8.62
N MET A 264 10.43 9.12 -8.26
CA MET A 264 10.03 8.63 -6.95
C MET A 264 11.18 8.76 -5.95
N ILE A 265 10.98 9.54 -4.88
CA ILE A 265 11.90 9.66 -3.75
C ILE A 265 11.41 8.80 -2.60
N ASN A 266 11.99 7.60 -2.53
CA ASN A 266 11.93 6.67 -1.41
C ASN A 266 13.38 6.26 -1.09
N TRP A 267 14.09 7.08 -0.31
CA TRP A 267 15.54 6.95 -0.16
C TRP A 267 15.93 6.61 1.29
N PRO A 268 16.36 5.36 1.54
CA PRO A 268 16.58 4.88 2.91
C PRO A 268 17.91 5.34 3.51
N ILE A 269 18.89 5.72 2.68
CA ILE A 269 20.22 6.11 3.15
C ILE A 269 20.15 7.56 3.57
N TYR A 270 19.99 7.83 4.87
CA TYR A 270 19.92 9.19 5.45
C TYR A 270 19.02 10.14 4.63
N GLY A 271 17.92 9.62 4.08
CA GLY A 271 17.00 10.37 3.22
C GLY A 271 15.69 10.66 3.94
N ASN A 272 14.57 10.33 3.30
CA ASN A 272 13.24 10.61 3.81
C ASN A 272 12.59 9.47 4.63
N ASP A 273 13.31 8.38 4.90
CA ASP A 273 12.85 7.35 5.85
C ASP A 273 12.69 7.95 7.26
N TYR A 274 11.62 7.60 7.95
CA TYR A 274 11.29 8.10 9.28
C TYR A 274 10.96 6.94 10.22
N TYR A 275 11.82 6.73 11.21
CA TYR A 275 11.61 5.72 12.24
C TYR A 275 10.43 6.09 13.16
N SER A 276 9.47 5.18 13.29
CA SER A 276 8.45 5.21 14.32
C SER A 276 7.85 3.83 14.52
N ASN A 277 7.70 3.40 15.78
CA ASN A 277 7.00 2.15 16.09
C ASN A 277 5.47 2.36 16.11
N LEU A 278 4.90 2.63 14.94
CA LEU A 278 3.53 3.14 14.77
C LEU A 278 2.44 2.07 14.76
N ILE A 279 2.81 0.79 14.59
CA ILE A 279 1.85 -0.30 14.35
C ILE A 279 0.81 -0.36 15.47
N GLU A 280 1.22 -0.25 16.73
CA GLU A 280 0.30 -0.31 17.89
C GLU A 280 -0.25 1.06 18.33
N MET A 281 -0.02 2.12 17.55
CA MET A 281 -0.55 3.44 17.85
C MET A 281 -2.02 3.57 17.41
N SER A 282 -2.79 4.39 18.12
CA SER A 282 -4.11 4.83 17.65
C SER A 282 -3.99 5.67 16.39
N LYS A 283 -5.08 5.76 15.61
CA LYS A 283 -5.13 6.56 14.39
C LYS A 283 -4.66 8.01 14.61
N GLU A 284 -5.13 8.65 15.68
CA GLU A 284 -4.79 10.04 16.00
C GLU A 284 -3.28 10.22 16.29
N LYS A 285 -2.66 9.23 16.94
CA LYS A 285 -1.22 9.25 17.20
C LYS A 285 -0.42 9.02 15.92
N ARG A 286 -0.91 8.18 15.01
CA ARG A 286 -0.29 7.94 13.69
C ARG A 286 -0.30 9.22 12.85
N GLU A 287 -1.39 9.99 12.84
CA GLU A 287 -1.43 11.28 12.13
C GLU A 287 -0.32 12.24 12.58
N VAL A 288 -0.04 12.32 13.88
CA VAL A 288 1.06 13.14 14.40
C VAL A 288 2.43 12.63 13.92
N VAL A 289 2.60 11.31 13.78
CA VAL A 289 3.81 10.71 13.20
C VAL A 289 3.91 11.04 11.70
N PHE A 290 2.79 10.98 10.98
CA PHE A 290 2.74 11.27 9.55
C PHE A 290 3.14 12.71 9.24
N GLU A 291 2.65 13.68 10.00
CA GLU A 291 3.07 15.08 9.85
C GLU A 291 4.59 15.27 10.06
N LYS A 292 5.18 14.55 11.03
CA LYS A 292 6.63 14.58 11.25
C LYS A 292 7.41 13.93 10.12
N ALA A 293 6.91 12.82 9.57
CA ALA A 293 7.53 12.13 8.46
C ALA A 293 7.42 12.92 7.13
N LYS A 294 6.28 13.56 6.88
CA LYS A 294 6.11 14.52 5.77
C LYS A 294 7.06 15.71 5.93
N ASN A 295 7.17 16.29 7.13
CA ASN A 295 8.13 17.37 7.38
C ASN A 295 9.59 16.91 7.15
N LYS A 296 9.98 15.69 7.54
CA LYS A 296 11.30 15.12 7.21
C LYS A 296 11.48 15.01 5.69
N SER A 297 10.46 14.56 4.96
CA SER A 297 10.48 14.47 3.50
C SER A 297 10.66 15.83 2.84
N LEU A 298 9.96 16.87 3.32
CA LEU A 298 10.13 18.25 2.85
C LEU A 298 11.52 18.81 3.16
N ARG A 299 12.07 18.55 4.36
CA ARG A 299 13.46 18.92 4.69
C ARG A 299 14.45 18.24 3.74
N TYR A 300 14.21 16.98 3.37
CA TYR A 300 15.04 16.28 2.40
C TYR A 300 14.87 16.83 0.97
N LEU A 301 13.66 17.19 0.55
CA LEU A 301 13.44 17.88 -0.73
C LEU A 301 14.20 19.20 -0.79
N TYR A 302 14.14 20.01 0.27
CA TYR A 302 14.89 21.25 0.35
C TYR A 302 16.41 20.99 0.26
N TYR A 303 16.94 19.94 0.90
CA TYR A 303 18.34 19.52 0.77
C TYR A 303 18.70 19.17 -0.69
N ILE A 304 17.85 18.39 -1.36
CA ILE A 304 18.01 18.02 -2.79
C ILE A 304 18.08 19.27 -3.67
N GLN A 305 17.23 20.27 -3.40
CA GLN A 305 17.18 21.51 -4.18
C GLN A 305 18.35 22.45 -3.87
N ASP A 306 18.69 22.63 -2.58
CA ASP A 306 19.66 23.64 -2.13
C ASP A 306 21.11 23.15 -2.18
N GLU A 307 21.36 21.97 -1.62
CA GLU A 307 22.73 21.44 -1.45
C GLU A 307 23.15 20.58 -2.64
N LEU A 308 22.21 19.80 -3.21
CA LEU A 308 22.51 18.92 -4.36
C LEU A 308 22.27 19.61 -5.72
N GLY A 309 21.65 20.80 -5.73
CA GLY A 309 21.49 21.63 -6.91
C GLY A 309 20.37 21.23 -7.86
N PHE A 310 19.41 20.40 -7.42
CA PHE A 310 18.23 20.02 -8.22
C PHE A 310 17.04 20.95 -7.96
N ASP A 311 17.27 22.27 -8.01
CA ASP A 311 16.27 23.29 -7.68
C ASP A 311 15.16 23.44 -8.74
N ASN A 312 15.24 22.67 -9.83
CA ASN A 312 14.24 22.52 -10.88
C ASN A 312 13.25 21.36 -10.66
N TYR A 313 13.44 20.58 -9.59
CA TYR A 313 12.53 19.51 -9.20
C TYR A 313 11.71 19.92 -7.98
N SER A 314 10.41 19.65 -7.99
CA SER A 314 9.53 19.79 -6.81
C SER A 314 8.45 18.72 -6.82
N ILE A 315 7.69 18.58 -5.72
CA ILE A 315 6.57 17.64 -5.64
C ILE A 315 5.58 17.97 -6.75
N THR A 316 5.19 16.94 -7.50
CA THR A 316 4.29 17.07 -8.62
C THR A 316 2.86 17.35 -8.16
N ASP A 317 2.14 18.19 -8.90
CA ASP A 317 0.77 18.62 -8.64
C ASP A 317 -0.27 17.83 -9.44
N ASP A 318 0.15 16.76 -10.13
CA ASP A 318 -0.68 15.98 -11.06
C ASP A 318 -0.81 14.48 -10.72
N GLU A 319 -0.16 14.00 -9.64
CA GLU A 319 -0.23 12.59 -9.20
C GLU A 319 -1.31 12.34 -8.15
N TYR A 320 -1.26 13.08 -7.03
CA TYR A 320 -2.19 12.91 -5.92
C TYR A 320 -3.13 14.11 -5.83
N GLU A 321 -4.37 13.86 -5.39
CA GLU A 321 -5.39 14.89 -5.18
C GLU A 321 -5.42 15.38 -3.72
N THR A 322 -4.37 15.10 -2.96
CA THR A 322 -4.19 15.58 -1.58
C THR A 322 -3.79 17.05 -1.56
N ASP A 323 -4.21 17.78 -0.52
CA ASP A 323 -3.93 19.22 -0.39
C ASP A 323 -2.42 19.55 -0.37
N ASP A 324 -1.58 18.60 0.06
CA ASP A 324 -0.12 18.72 0.16
C ASP A 324 0.63 17.97 -0.95
N ASN A 325 -0.09 17.38 -1.92
CA ASN A 325 0.42 16.54 -3.00
C ASN A 325 1.21 15.29 -2.54
N PHE A 326 1.18 14.93 -1.25
CA PHE A 326 1.76 13.67 -0.78
C PHE A 326 0.85 12.48 -1.09
N PRO A 327 1.40 11.25 -1.13
CA PRO A 327 0.60 10.04 -1.20
C PRO A 327 -0.42 9.94 -0.06
N LEU A 328 -1.52 9.23 -0.31
CA LEU A 328 -2.65 9.05 0.61
C LEU A 328 -2.27 8.33 1.89
N ILE A 329 -1.26 7.45 1.82
CA ILE A 329 -0.70 6.71 2.96
C ILE A 329 0.84 6.71 2.86
N PRO A 330 1.58 6.50 3.96
CA PRO A 330 3.01 6.26 3.85
C PRO A 330 3.29 4.85 3.31
N TYR A 331 4.52 4.65 2.86
CA TYR A 331 5.08 3.33 2.63
C TYR A 331 5.39 2.66 3.98
N TYR A 332 4.69 1.57 4.27
CA TYR A 332 4.97 0.70 5.40
C TYR A 332 5.88 -0.45 4.96
N ARG A 333 6.90 -0.77 5.76
CA ARG A 333 7.82 -1.90 5.47
C ARG A 333 7.56 -3.13 6.33
N GLU A 334 6.66 -3.01 7.30
CA GLU A 334 6.33 -4.06 8.24
C GLU A 334 4.88 -3.95 8.69
N ALA A 335 4.28 -5.12 8.93
CA ALA A 335 2.89 -5.30 9.33
C ALA A 335 2.81 -6.34 10.46
N ARG A 336 1.64 -6.43 11.10
CA ARG A 336 1.35 -7.54 12.01
C ARG A 336 1.37 -8.86 11.24
N ARG A 337 1.98 -9.88 11.84
CA ARG A 337 2.06 -11.22 11.27
C ARG A 337 1.18 -12.16 12.06
N ILE A 338 0.12 -12.69 11.44
CA ILE A 338 -0.78 -13.65 12.06
C ILE A 338 -0.02 -14.91 12.52
N LYS A 339 -0.36 -15.44 13.71
CA LYS A 339 0.11 -16.75 14.13
C LYS A 339 -0.70 -17.86 13.46
N GLY A 340 -0.26 -18.22 12.26
CA GLY A 340 -0.87 -19.29 11.48
C GLY A 340 -0.57 -20.70 12.02
N GLN A 341 -1.26 -21.70 11.46
CA GLN A 341 -0.97 -23.13 11.70
C GLN A 341 0.45 -23.52 11.26
N VAL A 342 0.95 -22.83 10.22
CA VAL A 342 2.31 -22.93 9.69
C VAL A 342 2.76 -21.53 9.30
N THR A 343 3.97 -21.13 9.72
CA THR A 343 4.61 -19.89 9.28
C THR A 343 5.58 -20.18 8.14
N PHE A 344 5.44 -19.46 7.04
CA PHE A 344 6.36 -19.53 5.90
C PHE A 344 7.62 -18.69 6.20
N SER A 345 8.65 -19.33 6.73
CA SER A 345 9.93 -18.69 7.09
C SER A 345 10.98 -18.78 5.97
N LEU A 346 12.15 -18.15 6.15
CA LEU A 346 13.24 -18.18 5.16
C LEU A 346 13.72 -19.60 4.87
N ASN A 347 13.61 -20.50 5.85
CA ASN A 347 14.01 -21.90 5.70
C ASN A 347 13.12 -22.66 4.68
N TYR A 348 11.85 -22.28 4.53
CA TYR A 348 10.99 -22.81 3.46
C TYR A 348 11.40 -22.34 2.07
N ILE A 349 12.04 -21.17 1.96
CA ILE A 349 12.57 -20.68 0.69
C ILE A 349 13.90 -21.37 0.37
N LYS A 350 14.78 -21.53 1.37
CA LYS A 350 16.13 -22.09 1.18
C LYS A 350 16.10 -23.61 0.93
N ASN A 351 15.26 -24.33 1.66
CA ASN A 351 15.19 -25.80 1.61
C ASN A 351 13.73 -26.29 1.53
N PRO A 352 12.98 -25.95 0.46
CA PRO A 352 11.53 -26.13 0.38
C PRO A 352 11.04 -27.57 0.55
N TYR A 353 11.84 -28.55 0.13
CA TYR A 353 11.46 -29.96 0.13
C TYR A 353 11.81 -30.71 1.43
N ASP A 354 12.62 -30.09 2.29
CA ASP A 354 13.12 -30.70 3.53
C ASP A 354 12.40 -30.15 4.79
N GLN A 355 11.41 -29.28 4.60
CA GLN A 355 10.65 -28.72 5.71
C GLN A 355 9.64 -29.71 6.27
N LYS A 356 9.34 -29.56 7.57
CA LYS A 356 8.34 -30.37 8.29
C LYS A 356 6.98 -30.33 7.60
N TYR A 357 6.56 -29.13 7.18
CA TYR A 357 5.34 -28.93 6.40
C TYR A 357 5.72 -28.79 4.92
N LYS A 358 4.99 -29.46 4.03
CA LYS A 358 5.23 -29.36 2.59
C LYS A 358 4.30 -28.29 2.03
N LEU A 359 4.86 -27.10 1.80
CA LEU A 359 4.12 -25.96 1.25
C LEU A 359 4.23 -25.86 -0.28
N TYR A 360 4.98 -26.78 -0.91
CA TYR A 360 5.21 -26.90 -2.35
C TYR A 360 5.12 -28.35 -2.83
#